data_AF-A0AAE1YWS3-F1
#
_entry.id   AF-A0AAE1YWS3-F1
#
_cell.length_a   1.000
_cell.length_b   1.000
_cell.length_c   1.000
_cell.angle_alpha   90.00
_cell.angle_beta   90.00
_cell.angle_gamma   90.00
#
_symmetry.space_group_name_H-M   'P 1'
#
loop_
_entity.id
_entity.type
_entity.pdbx_description
1 polymer ?
#
loop_
_entity_poly.entity_id
_entity_poly.type
_entity_poly.pdbx_seq_one_letter_code
_entity_poly.pdbx_strand_id
1 'polypeptide(L)'
;MKDSKNFHVNCISSYNITFLRFTISAPGDSPNTDGIHMARSTNICITDSIIKTGDDCVSMGDETKDVYIQNVTCGPGHGISIGSHGGYATEKDVTGVYVKNCTFIGTTNGVRVKT
;
A
#
# COMPACT_ATOMS: atom_id res chain seq x y z
N MET A 1 -12.74 -7.29 -0.55
CA MET A 1 -11.87 -8.42 -0.16
C MET A 1 -11.85 -8.49 1.35
N LYS A 2 -11.88 -9.69 1.94
CA LYS A 2 -11.96 -9.85 3.40
C LYS A 2 -10.99 -10.90 3.91
N ASP A 3 -10.42 -10.63 5.07
CA ASP A 3 -9.74 -11.59 5.95
C ASP A 3 -8.67 -12.45 5.23
N SER A 4 -7.82 -11.81 4.42
CA SER A 4 -6.66 -12.49 3.85
C SER A 4 -5.74 -12.96 4.99
N LYS A 5 -5.08 -14.11 4.80
CA LYS A 5 -4.07 -14.61 5.74
C LYS A 5 -2.75 -13.84 5.68
N ASN A 6 -2.58 -12.98 4.67
CA ASN A 6 -1.41 -12.15 4.42
C ASN A 6 -1.86 -10.93 3.59
N PHE A 7 -1.12 -10.51 2.56
CA PHE A 7 -1.55 -9.52 1.57
C PHE A 7 -2.94 -9.84 0.97
N HIS A 8 -3.77 -8.81 0.78
CA HIS A 8 -5.01 -8.93 0.00
C HIS A 8 -4.74 -8.85 -1.50
N VAL A 9 -3.82 -8.00 -1.91
CA VAL A 9 -3.39 -7.84 -3.31
C VAL A 9 -1.88 -7.76 -3.39
N ASN A 10 -1.29 -8.53 -4.31
CA ASN A 10 0.09 -8.41 -4.75
C ASN A 10 0.13 -7.95 -6.21
N CYS A 11 0.49 -6.68 -6.43
CA CYS A 11 0.66 -6.07 -7.74
C CYS A 11 2.16 -6.01 -8.09
N ILE A 12 2.66 -7.07 -8.73
CA ILE A 12 4.10 -7.24 -8.99
C ILE A 12 4.35 -7.16 -10.49
N SER A 13 5.45 -6.52 -10.89
CA SER A 13 5.88 -6.44 -12.31
C SER A 13 4.77 -5.96 -13.25
N SER A 14 4.00 -4.97 -12.80
CA SER A 14 2.79 -4.50 -13.46
C SER A 14 2.95 -3.09 -14.02
N TYR A 15 2.20 -2.78 -15.07
CA TYR A 15 2.23 -1.47 -15.72
C TYR A 15 0.81 -0.96 -15.97
N ASN A 16 0.55 0.31 -15.63
CA ASN A 16 -0.71 0.99 -15.91
C ASN A 16 -1.95 0.29 -15.32
N ILE A 17 -1.95 0.08 -14.00
CA ILE A 17 -3.05 -0.56 -13.27
C ILE A 17 -3.81 0.48 -12.44
N THR A 18 -5.14 0.37 -12.43
CA THR A 18 -6.02 1.18 -11.58
C THR A 18 -6.84 0.30 -10.65
N PHE A 19 -6.71 0.54 -9.34
CA PHE A 19 -7.57 0.02 -8.29
C PHE A 19 -8.62 1.07 -7.96
N LEU A 20 -9.85 0.87 -8.44
CA LEU A 20 -10.95 1.81 -8.30
C LEU A 20 -12.02 1.25 -7.35
N ARG A 21 -12.38 2.00 -6.31
CA ARG A 21 -13.44 1.64 -5.36
C ARG A 21 -13.23 0.27 -4.70
N PHE A 22 -11.98 -0.05 -4.37
CA PHE A 22 -11.66 -1.26 -3.63
C PHE A 22 -12.12 -1.11 -2.18
N THR A 23 -12.74 -2.15 -1.64
CA THR A 23 -13.04 -2.27 -0.21
C THR A 23 -12.32 -3.49 0.34
N ILE A 24 -11.37 -3.26 1.23
CA ILE A 24 -10.57 -4.28 1.91
C ILE A 24 -10.86 -4.21 3.42
N SER A 25 -11.07 -5.37 4.05
CA SER A 25 -11.23 -5.45 5.50
C SER A 25 -10.57 -6.69 6.09
N ALA A 26 -9.73 -6.49 7.10
CA ALA A 26 -9.29 -7.52 8.05
C ALA A 26 -9.32 -6.94 9.48
N PRO A 27 -9.30 -7.79 10.52
CA PRO A 27 -9.18 -7.32 11.91
C PRO A 27 -7.90 -6.48 12.11
N GLY A 28 -7.99 -5.42 12.91
CA GLY A 28 -6.88 -4.47 13.11
C GLY A 28 -5.69 -5.05 13.90
N ASP A 29 -5.88 -6.21 14.53
CA ASP A 29 -4.86 -6.99 15.23
C ASP A 29 -4.36 -8.19 14.39
N SER A 30 -4.81 -8.31 13.13
CA SER A 30 -4.42 -9.40 12.25
C SER A 30 -3.05 -9.16 11.61
N PRO A 31 -2.01 -9.91 11.98
CA PRO A 31 -0.64 -9.64 11.54
C PRO A 31 -0.49 -9.84 10.04
N ASN A 32 0.32 -8.99 9.40
CA ASN A 32 0.72 -9.11 7.98
C ASN A 32 -0.46 -9.06 6.98
N THR A 33 -1.59 -8.49 7.36
CA THR A 33 -2.77 -8.40 6.49
C THR A 33 -2.75 -7.18 5.59
N ASP A 34 -1.61 -6.90 4.96
CA ASP A 34 -1.41 -5.77 4.05
C ASP A 34 -2.56 -5.67 3.02
N GLY A 35 -2.94 -4.44 2.70
CA GLY A 35 -4.01 -4.18 1.73
C GLY A 35 -3.52 -4.42 0.31
N ILE A 36 -2.98 -3.36 -0.30
CA ILE A 36 -2.43 -3.43 -1.66
C ILE A 36 -0.91 -3.30 -1.56
N HIS A 37 -0.22 -4.41 -1.80
CA HIS A 37 1.22 -4.41 -1.95
C HIS A 37 1.61 -4.30 -3.42
N MET A 38 2.63 -3.50 -3.71
CA MET A 38 3.18 -3.39 -5.05
C MET A 38 4.70 -3.37 -5.03
N ALA A 39 5.31 -3.98 -6.04
CA ALA A 39 6.75 -3.93 -6.30
C ALA A 39 7.01 -4.01 -7.81
N ARG A 40 8.12 -3.44 -8.27
CA ARG A 40 8.57 -3.48 -9.67
C ARG A 40 7.50 -3.03 -10.66
N SER A 41 6.69 -2.07 -10.24
CA SER A 41 5.48 -1.68 -10.95
C SER A 41 5.51 -0.20 -11.28
N THR A 42 4.92 0.18 -12.41
CA THR A 42 4.94 1.57 -12.88
C THR A 42 3.55 2.06 -13.25
N ASN A 43 3.24 3.31 -12.92
CA ASN A 43 1.96 3.96 -13.22
C ASN A 43 0.79 3.21 -12.57
N ILE A 44 0.78 3.18 -11.24
CA ILE A 44 -0.25 2.50 -10.44
C ILE A 44 -1.14 3.56 -9.79
N CYS A 45 -2.45 3.45 -9.99
CA CYS A 45 -3.44 4.34 -9.40
C CYS A 45 -4.33 3.57 -8.42
N ILE A 46 -4.43 4.05 -7.18
CA ILE A 46 -5.38 3.59 -6.17
C ILE A 46 -6.29 4.77 -5.85
N THR A 47 -7.58 4.64 -6.16
CA THR A 47 -8.53 5.74 -5.99
C THR A 47 -9.86 5.31 -5.39
N ASP A 48 -10.46 6.23 -4.61
CA ASP A 48 -11.81 6.14 -4.03
C ASP A 48 -12.05 4.84 -3.24
N SER A 49 -11.03 4.40 -2.49
CA SER A 49 -10.99 3.08 -1.87
C SER A 49 -11.02 3.15 -0.34
N ILE A 50 -11.50 2.08 0.30
CA ILE A 50 -11.53 1.92 1.75
C ILE A 50 -10.72 0.68 2.10
N ILE A 51 -9.64 0.87 2.86
CA ILE A 51 -8.70 -0.21 3.20
C ILE A 51 -8.56 -0.26 4.72
N LYS A 52 -8.98 -1.38 5.30
CA LYS A 52 -8.90 -1.66 6.73
C LYS A 52 -8.13 -2.96 6.92
N THR A 53 -7.03 -2.90 7.66
CA THR A 53 -6.08 -4.01 7.78
C THR A 53 -5.49 -4.04 9.18
N GLY A 54 -4.75 -5.09 9.52
CA GLY A 54 -3.88 -5.10 10.70
C GLY A 54 -2.45 -4.64 10.42
N ASP A 55 -2.11 -4.39 9.15
CA ASP A 55 -0.78 -3.92 8.72
C ASP A 55 -0.92 -2.77 7.69
N ASP A 56 0.04 -2.57 6.78
CA ASP A 56 0.06 -1.48 5.81
C ASP A 56 -1.20 -1.51 4.90
N CYS A 57 -1.91 -0.39 4.77
CA CYS A 57 -3.03 -0.27 3.83
C CYS A 57 -2.52 -0.37 2.38
N VAL A 58 -1.41 0.32 2.12
CA VAL A 58 -0.68 0.25 0.86
C VAL A 58 0.81 0.16 1.18
N SER A 59 1.48 -0.84 0.65
CA SER A 59 2.93 -1.03 0.80
C SER A 59 3.61 -1.06 -0.57
N MET A 60 4.77 -0.39 -0.67
CA MET A 60 5.54 -0.24 -1.91
C MET A 60 6.95 -0.81 -1.72
N GLY A 61 7.28 -1.86 -2.47
CA GLY A 61 8.62 -2.43 -2.58
C GLY A 61 9.44 -1.84 -3.72
N ASP A 62 10.61 -2.43 -3.95
CA ASP A 62 11.65 -1.95 -4.88
C ASP A 62 11.16 -1.72 -6.32
N GLU A 63 11.87 -0.86 -7.05
CA GLU A 63 11.61 -0.56 -8.47
C GLU A 63 10.16 -0.10 -8.76
N THR A 64 9.49 0.51 -7.78
CA THR A 64 8.13 1.02 -7.95
C THR A 64 8.14 2.49 -8.36
N LYS A 65 7.41 2.83 -9.43
CA LYS A 65 7.44 4.18 -10.03
C LYS A 65 6.04 4.72 -10.30
N ASP A 66 5.86 6.03 -10.16
CA ASP A 66 4.65 6.75 -10.55
C ASP A 66 3.38 6.14 -9.91
N VAL A 67 3.31 6.19 -8.59
CA VAL A 67 2.18 5.68 -7.80
C VAL A 67 1.30 6.84 -7.36
N TYR A 68 0.01 6.74 -7.62
CA TYR A 68 -0.99 7.73 -7.27
C TYR A 68 -2.00 7.11 -6.31
N ILE A 69 -2.06 7.64 -5.08
CA ILE A 69 -3.00 7.20 -4.04
C ILE A 69 -3.90 8.37 -3.69
N GLN A 70 -5.17 8.30 -4.09
CA GLN A 70 -6.08 9.44 -4.05
C GLN A 70 -7.43 9.06 -3.44
N ASN A 71 -8.02 9.92 -2.60
CA ASN A 71 -9.33 9.66 -1.99
C ASN A 71 -9.43 8.29 -1.28
N VAL A 72 -8.35 7.86 -0.62
CA VAL A 72 -8.32 6.58 0.10
C VAL A 72 -8.59 6.80 1.59
N THR A 73 -9.54 6.04 2.14
CA THR A 73 -9.68 5.90 3.60
C THR A 73 -8.90 4.68 4.05
N CYS A 74 -7.82 4.90 4.78
CA CYS A 74 -6.94 3.87 5.33
C CYS A 74 -7.14 3.79 6.84
N GLY A 75 -7.46 2.60 7.36
CA GLY A 75 -7.46 2.41 8.80
C GLY A 75 -8.57 1.50 9.36
N PRO A 76 -8.28 0.68 10.39
CA PRO A 76 -7.00 0.57 11.12
C PRO A 76 -5.85 -0.02 10.27
N GLY A 77 -4.62 -0.03 10.81
CA GLY A 77 -3.43 -0.58 10.16
C GLY A 77 -2.16 0.26 10.36
N HIS A 78 -1.16 0.08 9.51
CA HIS A 78 0.13 0.78 9.60
C HIS A 78 0.25 2.03 8.74
N GLY A 79 -0.76 2.35 7.93
CA GLY A 79 -0.77 3.51 7.04
C GLY A 79 -0.35 3.16 5.62
N ILE A 80 0.22 4.14 4.91
CA ILE A 80 0.85 3.95 3.59
C ILE A 80 2.36 3.91 3.79
N SER A 81 2.99 2.82 3.39
CA SER A 81 4.41 2.59 3.62
C SER A 81 5.21 2.42 2.33
N ILE A 82 6.34 3.12 2.25
CA ILE A 82 7.40 2.84 1.27
C ILE A 82 8.46 1.97 1.97
N GLY A 83 8.73 0.79 1.43
CA GLY A 83 9.69 -0.17 1.95
C GLY A 83 9.09 -1.27 2.84
N SER A 84 9.94 -2.03 3.54
CA SER A 84 11.37 -1.74 3.78
C SER A 84 12.28 -1.83 2.55
N HIS A 85 13.26 -0.93 2.48
CA HIS A 85 14.44 -0.99 1.61
C HIS A 85 15.70 -1.11 2.50
N GLY A 86 16.88 -1.27 1.91
CA GLY A 86 18.16 -1.42 2.61
C GLY A 86 18.57 -2.87 2.90
N GLY A 87 17.77 -3.86 2.50
CA GLY A 87 18.03 -5.27 2.79
C GLY A 87 19.02 -5.93 1.83
N TYR A 88 19.08 -5.45 0.58
CA TYR A 88 19.89 -6.05 -0.49
C TYR A 88 20.58 -4.99 -1.35
N ALA A 89 21.80 -5.28 -1.79
CA ALA A 89 22.59 -4.36 -2.63
C ALA A 89 21.98 -4.10 -4.03
N THR A 90 21.02 -4.92 -4.45
CA THR A 90 20.38 -4.84 -5.77
C THR A 90 19.00 -4.18 -5.74
N GLU A 91 18.53 -3.74 -4.56
CA GLU A 91 17.26 -3.01 -4.48
C GLU A 91 17.34 -1.72 -5.27
N LYS A 92 16.26 -1.42 -6.01
CA LYS A 92 16.14 -0.22 -6.82
C LYS A 92 15.16 0.75 -6.19
N ASP A 93 15.34 2.02 -6.54
CA ASP A 93 14.58 3.13 -5.98
C ASP A 93 13.07 3.00 -6.19
N VAL A 94 12.33 3.57 -5.23
CA VAL A 94 10.93 3.93 -5.37
C VAL A 94 10.84 5.42 -5.69
N THR A 95 10.20 5.79 -6.80
CA THR A 95 10.20 7.18 -7.29
C THR A 95 8.81 7.63 -7.74
N GLY A 96 8.46 8.90 -7.51
CA GLY A 96 7.18 9.44 -7.99
C GLY A 96 5.97 8.88 -7.26
N VAL A 97 5.92 9.04 -5.93
CA VAL A 97 4.77 8.64 -5.11
C VAL A 97 3.95 9.86 -4.72
N TYR A 98 2.66 9.84 -5.03
CA TYR A 98 1.72 10.92 -4.79
C TYR A 98 0.59 10.42 -3.90
N VAL A 99 0.48 10.97 -2.69
CA VAL A 99 -0.61 10.68 -1.75
C VAL A 99 -1.44 11.94 -1.57
N LYS A 100 -2.73 11.90 -1.94
CA LYS A 100 -3.60 13.08 -1.94
C LYS A 100 -4.99 12.75 -1.42
N ASN A 101 -5.60 13.66 -0.66
CA ASN A 101 -6.96 13.53 -0.14
C ASN A 101 -7.23 12.19 0.59
N CYS A 102 -6.25 11.67 1.31
CA CYS A 102 -6.38 10.42 2.04
C CYS A 102 -6.71 10.68 3.51
N THR A 103 -7.54 9.81 4.08
CA THR A 103 -7.95 9.86 5.49
C THR A 103 -7.38 8.66 6.22
N PHE A 104 -6.69 8.90 7.33
CA PHE A 104 -6.06 7.87 8.15
C PHE A 104 -6.80 7.75 9.49
N ILE A 105 -7.36 6.57 9.79
CA ILE A 105 -8.24 6.36 10.96
C ILE A 105 -7.74 5.19 11.80
N GLY A 106 -7.25 5.47 13.01
CA GLY A 106 -6.75 4.40 13.89
C GLY A 106 -5.53 3.67 13.31
N THR A 107 -4.75 4.33 12.45
CA THR A 107 -3.50 3.80 11.93
C THR A 107 -2.34 4.16 12.85
N THR A 108 -1.30 3.33 12.89
CA THR A 108 -0.08 3.63 13.65
C THR A 108 0.75 4.74 12.99
N ASN A 109 0.66 4.88 11.67
CA ASN A 109 1.29 5.96 10.90
C ASN A 109 0.32 6.50 9.84
N GLY A 110 0.58 7.72 9.35
CA GLY A 110 -0.04 8.23 8.13
C GLY A 110 0.70 7.70 6.90
N VAL A 111 1.74 8.43 6.50
CA VAL A 111 2.71 7.99 5.49
C VAL A 111 4.04 7.69 6.18
N ARG A 112 4.68 6.57 5.82
CA ARG A 112 5.92 6.10 6.43
C ARG A 112 6.92 5.64 5.38
N VAL A 113 8.21 5.92 5.61
CA VAL A 113 9.32 5.37 4.82
C VAL A 113 10.16 4.47 5.72
N LYS A 114 10.44 3.25 5.27
CA LYS A 114 11.24 2.22 5.94
C LYS A 114 12.47 1.91 5.07
N THR A 115 13.66 2.12 5.61
CA THR A 115 14.97 1.87 4.96
C THR A 115 15.91 1.14 5.91
#